data_AF-A0A9R0SUQ5-F1
#
_entry.id   AF-A0A9R0SUQ5-F1
#
_cell.length_a   1.000
_cell.length_b   1.000
_cell.length_c   1.000
_cell.angle_alpha   90.00
_cell.angle_beta   90.00
_cell.angle_gamma   90.00
#
_symmetry.space_group_name_H-M   'P 1'
#
loop_
_entity.id
_entity.type
_entity.pdbx_description
1 polymer ?
#
loop_
_entity_poly.entity_id
_entity_poly.type
_entity_poly.pdbx_seq_one_letter_code
_entity_poly.pdbx_strand_id
1 'polypeptide(L)'
;MSNGKPTYNSDSSYMSSIPVCCFLRAMQPTSSLLRWTGDLHKIFLEAVEYQGGPYEVKPTAVKEKMEAMGVTGLTIWNIKSHLQN
;
A
#
# COMPACT_ATOMS: atom_id res chain seq x y z
N MET A 1 -2.57 33.66 -45.55
CA MET A 1 -3.24 32.36 -45.80
C MET A 1 -2.66 31.32 -44.88
N SER A 2 -3.52 30.39 -44.50
CA SER A 2 -3.53 29.57 -43.29
C SER A 2 -2.28 28.75 -42.98
N ASN A 3 -1.79 28.88 -41.74
CA ASN A 3 -1.00 27.83 -41.10
C ASN A 3 -1.92 27.12 -40.10
N GLY A 4 -2.42 25.94 -40.49
CA GLY A 4 -3.23 25.09 -39.63
C GLY A 4 -2.38 24.53 -38.48
N LYS A 5 -2.66 24.96 -37.26
CA LYS A 5 -2.16 24.37 -36.02
C LYS A 5 -3.13 23.28 -35.53
N PRO A 6 -2.62 22.24 -34.86
CA PRO A 6 -3.22 20.91 -34.81
C PRO A 6 -4.50 20.92 -33.99
N THR A 7 -5.47 20.15 -34.46
CA THR A 7 -6.66 19.78 -33.71
C THR A 7 -6.22 19.14 -32.39
N TYR A 8 -6.58 19.77 -31.28
CA TYR A 8 -6.54 19.09 -29.99
C TYR A 8 -7.65 18.04 -30.06
N ASN A 9 -7.25 16.80 -30.33
CA ASN A 9 -8.17 15.68 -30.28
C ASN A 9 -8.39 15.41 -28.79
N SER A 10 -9.54 15.81 -28.26
CA SER A 10 -10.04 15.41 -26.94
C SER A 10 -10.32 13.90 -26.94
N ASP A 11 -9.27 13.09 -27.07
CA ASP A 11 -9.35 11.65 -26.92
C ASP A 11 -9.32 11.31 -25.42
N SER A 12 -10.53 11.28 -24.85
CA SER A 12 -10.87 10.63 -23.58
C SER A 12 -10.34 9.17 -23.49
N SER A 13 -9.93 8.62 -24.63
CA SER A 13 -9.36 7.30 -24.87
C SER A 13 -8.02 7.02 -24.15
N TYR A 14 -7.21 8.04 -23.86
CA TYR A 14 -5.95 7.83 -23.11
C TYR A 14 -6.20 7.46 -21.65
N MET A 15 -7.26 7.99 -21.05
CA MET A 15 -7.69 7.61 -19.70
C MET A 15 -8.38 6.24 -19.67
N SER A 16 -8.97 5.79 -20.79
CA SER A 16 -9.61 4.47 -20.90
C SER A 16 -8.61 3.30 -20.92
N SER A 17 -7.36 3.56 -21.31
CA SER A 17 -6.32 2.54 -21.46
C SER A 17 -5.51 2.28 -20.18
N ILE A 18 -5.73 3.09 -19.14
CA ILE A 18 -5.11 2.86 -17.84
C ILE A 18 -5.78 1.60 -17.26
N PRO A 19 -5.03 0.52 -17.00
CA PRO A 19 -5.58 -0.66 -16.37
C PRO A 19 -6.36 -0.25 -15.12
N VAL A 20 -7.54 -0.80 -14.89
CA VAL A 20 -8.36 -0.44 -13.70
C VAL A 20 -7.53 -0.56 -12.41
N CYS A 21 -6.54 -1.45 -12.37
CA CYS A 21 -5.55 -1.56 -11.30
C CYS A 21 -4.67 -0.30 -11.08
N CYS A 22 -4.36 0.46 -12.13
CA CYS A 22 -3.65 1.74 -12.02
C CYS A 22 -4.55 2.88 -11.50
N PHE A 23 -5.85 2.89 -11.84
CA PHE A 23 -6.81 3.84 -11.27
C PHE A 23 -7.07 3.59 -9.79
N LEU A 24 -7.21 2.32 -9.39
CA LEU A 24 -7.43 1.97 -7.99
C LEU A 24 -6.24 2.37 -7.09
N ARG A 25 -5.01 2.41 -7.63
CA ARG A 25 -3.82 2.89 -6.91
C ARG A 25 -3.80 4.41 -6.74
N ALA A 26 -4.20 5.17 -7.76
CA ALA A 26 -4.20 6.64 -7.72
C ALA A 26 -5.26 7.23 -6.76
N MET A 27 -6.28 6.44 -6.41
CA MET A 27 -7.35 6.83 -5.48
C MET A 27 -7.20 6.24 -4.08
N GLN A 28 -6.14 5.46 -3.81
CA GLN A 28 -5.87 5.10 -2.42
C GLN A 28 -5.50 6.41 -1.71
N PRO A 29 -6.17 6.74 -0.58
CA PRO A 29 -5.74 7.87 0.21
C PRO A 29 -4.23 7.70 0.41
N THR A 30 -3.48 8.74 0.08
CA THR A 30 -2.06 8.87 0.42
C THR A 30 -2.00 8.98 1.94
N SER A 31 -2.39 7.90 2.62
CA SER A 31 -2.12 7.66 4.02
C SER A 31 -0.66 7.98 4.14
N SER A 32 -0.31 8.94 4.98
CA SER A 32 1.05 9.14 5.42
C SER A 32 1.64 7.76 5.71
N LEU A 33 2.37 7.20 4.74
CA LEU A 33 2.72 5.80 4.71
C LEU A 33 3.53 5.57 5.96
N LEU A 34 3.00 4.77 6.88
CA LEU A 34 3.71 4.43 8.10
C LEU A 34 5.13 4.01 7.69
N ARG A 35 6.12 4.72 8.22
CA ARG A 35 7.51 4.47 7.89
C ARG A 35 7.97 3.26 8.69
N TRP A 36 8.18 2.15 7.99
CA TRP A 36 8.84 0.99 8.55
C TRP A 36 10.32 1.30 8.82
N THR A 37 10.63 1.67 10.06
CA THR A 37 12.01 1.78 10.54
C THR A 37 12.59 0.40 10.82
N GLY A 38 13.92 0.28 10.87
CA GLY A 38 14.59 -1.00 11.15
C GLY A 38 14.13 -1.63 12.47
N ASP A 39 13.98 -0.82 13.52
CA ASP A 39 13.50 -1.28 14.83
C ASP A 39 12.04 -1.75 14.77
N LEU A 40 11.18 -1.00 14.08
CA LEU A 40 9.78 -1.36 13.90
C LEU A 40 9.63 -2.65 13.07
N HIS A 41 10.47 -2.81 12.05
CA HIS A 41 10.50 -4.01 11.22
C HIS A 41 10.98 -5.23 12.01
N LYS A 42 11.95 -5.06 12.92
CA LYS A 42 12.40 -6.15 13.80
C LYS A 42 11.28 -6.68 14.69
N ILE A 43 10.52 -5.77 15.32
CA ILE A 43 9.35 -6.11 16.12
C ILE A 43 8.28 -6.82 15.27
N PHE A 44 8.11 -6.38 14.01
CA PHE A 44 7.23 -7.06 13.07
C PHE A 44 7.67 -8.49 12.75
N LEU A 45 8.96 -8.72 12.51
CA LEU A 45 9.49 -10.06 12.23
C LEU A 45 9.28 -11.00 13.43
N GLU A 46 9.51 -10.51 14.66
CA GLU A 46 9.23 -11.27 15.88
C GLU A 46 7.73 -11.63 16.01
N ALA A 47 6.83 -10.71 15.63
CA ALA A 47 5.39 -10.98 15.60
C ALA A 47 5.01 -12.01 14.52
N VAL A 48 5.64 -11.96 13.35
CA VAL A 48 5.42 -12.91 12.24
C VAL A 48 5.92 -14.31 12.60
N GLU A 49 7.10 -14.41 13.22
CA GLU A 49 7.67 -15.67 13.69
C GLU A 49 6.78 -16.30 14.76
N TYR A 50 6.28 -15.50 15.71
CA TYR A 50 5.34 -15.96 16.73
C TYR A 50 4.03 -16.51 16.14
N GLN A 51 3.59 -16.00 14.98
CA GLN A 51 2.35 -16.40 14.34
C GLN A 51 2.47 -17.71 13.52
N GLY A 52 3.66 -18.32 13.47
CA GLY A 52 3.93 -19.54 12.69
C GLY A 52 4.59 -19.28 11.33
N GLY A 53 5.09 -18.06 11.10
CA GLY A 53 5.84 -17.71 9.91
C GLY A 53 5.00 -17.05 8.79
N PRO A 54 5.65 -16.64 7.68
CA PRO A 54 5.08 -15.73 6.68
C PRO A 54 3.92 -16.32 5.86
N TYR A 55 3.73 -17.64 5.87
CA TYR A 55 2.70 -18.32 5.07
C TYR A 55 1.31 -18.33 5.75
N GLU A 56 1.28 -18.36 7.08
CA GLU A 56 0.04 -18.42 7.88
C GLU A 56 -0.26 -17.12 8.65
N VAL A 57 0.52 -16.07 8.39
CA VAL A 57 0.37 -14.78 9.06
C VAL A 57 -1.02 -14.21 8.83
N LYS A 58 -1.78 -14.11 9.93
CA LYS A 58 -3.03 -13.35 9.99
C LYS A 58 -2.66 -11.90 10.28
N PRO A 59 -2.93 -10.94 9.37
CA PRO A 59 -2.56 -9.54 9.55
C PRO A 59 -3.12 -8.91 10.83
N THR A 60 -4.29 -9.36 11.27
CA THR A 60 -4.89 -8.99 12.56
C THR A 60 -4.08 -9.49 13.76
N ALA A 61 -3.64 -10.74 13.75
CA ALA A 61 -2.86 -11.30 14.84
C ALA A 61 -1.47 -10.65 14.96
N VAL A 62 -0.84 -10.33 13.82
CA VAL A 62 0.43 -9.57 13.81
C VAL A 62 0.22 -8.18 14.40
N LYS A 63 -0.89 -7.49 14.05
CA LYS A 63 -1.24 -6.19 14.66
C LYS A 63 -1.37 -6.29 16.16
N GLU A 64 -2.17 -7.23 16.65
CA GLU A 64 -2.43 -7.43 18.08
C GLU A 64 -1.13 -7.75 18.84
N LYS A 65 -0.25 -8.56 18.24
CA LYS A 65 1.05 -8.89 18.82
C LYS A 65 1.98 -7.68 18.88
N MET A 66 2.01 -6.85 17.84
CA MET A 66 2.78 -5.60 17.82
C MET A 66 2.24 -4.58 18.84
N GLU A 67 0.92 -4.50 19.01
CA GLU A 67 0.27 -3.68 20.04
C GLU A 67 0.65 -4.16 21.45
N ALA A 68 0.69 -5.48 21.68
CA ALA A 68 1.17 -6.06 22.93
C ALA A 68 2.67 -5.77 23.21
N MET A 69 3.46 -5.52 22.16
CA MET A 69 4.87 -5.08 22.26
C MET A 69 5.01 -3.56 22.39
N GLY A 70 3.90 -2.82 22.53
CA GLY A 70 3.88 -1.38 22.75
C GLY A 70 3.83 -0.54 21.46
N VAL A 71 3.71 -1.16 20.29
CA VAL A 71 3.56 -0.44 19.02
C VAL A 71 2.09 -0.10 18.77
N THR A 72 1.73 1.17 18.95
CA THR A 72 0.36 1.66 18.77
C THR A 72 0.19 2.43 17.46
N GLY A 73 -1.05 2.59 16.99
CA GLY A 73 -1.36 3.34 15.77
C GLY A 73 -1.12 2.58 14.46
N LEU A 74 -0.79 1.29 14.52
CA LEU A 74 -0.74 0.41 13.35
C LEU A 74 -2.16 0.05 12.89
N THR A 75 -2.41 0.20 11.58
CA THR A 75 -3.61 -0.34 10.95
C THR A 75 -3.32 -1.69 10.31
N ILE A 76 -4.35 -2.52 10.13
CA ILE A 76 -4.25 -3.77 9.36
C ILE A 76 -3.75 -3.49 7.94
N TRP A 77 -4.07 -2.31 7.39
CA TRP A 77 -3.61 -1.89 6.07
C TRP A 77 -2.10 -1.73 6.01
N ASN A 78 -1.48 -1.11 7.03
CA ASN A 78 -0.02 -0.95 7.11
C ASN A 78 0.70 -2.31 7.07
N ILE A 79 0.12 -3.32 7.71
CA ILE A 79 0.66 -4.69 7.73
C ILE A 79 0.44 -5.37 6.38
N LYS A 80 -0.77 -5.27 5.81
CA LYS A 80 -1.09 -5.85 4.49
C LYS A 80 -0.22 -5.26 3.39
N SER A 81 -0.03 -3.95 3.35
CA SER A 81 0.82 -3.31 2.35
C SER A 81 2.30 -3.66 2.54
N HIS A 82 2.76 -3.85 3.78
CA HIS A 82 4.12 -4.33 4.07
C HIS A 82 4.35 -5.77 3.63
N LEU A 83 3.35 -6.65 3.76
CA LEU A 83 3.40 -8.03 3.25
C LEU A 83 3.32 -8.11 1.71
N GLN A 84 2.80 -7.07 1.05
CA GLN A 84 2.69 -7.00 -0.40
C GLN A 84 3.95 -6.46 -1.09
N ASN A 85 4.88 -5.86 -0.34
CA ASN A 85 6.18 -5.38 -0.82
C ASN A 85 7.27 -6.43 -0.60
#